data_AF-A0A418MYZ8-F1
#
_entry.id   AF-A0A418MYZ8-F1
#
_cell.length_a   1.000
_cell.length_b   1.000
_cell.length_c   1.000
_cell.angle_alpha   90.00
_cell.angle_beta   90.00
_cell.angle_gamma   90.00
#
_symmetry.space_group_name_H-M   'P 1'
#
loop_
_entity.id
_entity.type
_entity.pdbx_description
1 polymer ?
#
loop_
_entity_poly.entity_id
_entity_poly.type
_entity_poly.pdbx_seq_one_letter_code
_entity_poly.pdbx_strand_id
1 'polypeptide(L)'
;MTSPLDLLAVPPTLLALGEPTHGESAFRQLRNDAFMSLAERGYRSIALESDRAAGLTVDEFVQGSATVTLDRALADGFSHGFGAAPANRDLLLRMREWNAGRPASERLTFHGFDAPLEIEGAPSPRRYLTRVCDFLDLDRSAEIDDLVGDEARWSDPAAIWEPGRSIGRTADAQRLRVLADDLLTELYLQAPLRREGWQSAFAHATSAVAVLRYHAAAAAPLAQEVRFARLAGVRDALMAENLLAIRSAEAHRGPTLVFAHNTHLQRHSATMTMAGMDVSWAGAGAIVASLLADRYAVIVGSLGSSPALGIEAPAASTYEGTLQQDGILPRYVRASDVPAAERRTHDYRYFPLDRAAIAHADVVLHIPTGVDAAVLADRVLALPDVEQTVASEANGSPEGSWGDRFFHVGPDRRRPFATIVEHDVPGFDEASQLDRPGVFRLNLDLGRAEFENLFGFPPEAFEEHRHEFDFARLDTLVPHPGYARYGFGSIVMPGPQLLPEVDRLLAHAHARAVDRHRRATRRASDPRH
;
A
#
# COMPACT_ATOMS: atom_id res chain seq x y z
N MET A 1 -14.39 12.62 -0.30
CA MET A 1 -14.74 11.85 -1.52
C MET A 1 -16.00 11.04 -1.27
N THR A 2 -16.84 10.80 -2.28
CA THR A 2 -17.95 9.85 -2.19
C THR A 2 -17.43 8.45 -1.88
N SER A 3 -18.11 7.70 -1.02
CA SER A 3 -17.69 6.34 -0.71
C SER A 3 -17.87 5.44 -1.93
N PRO A 4 -16.92 4.54 -2.25
CA PRO A 4 -17.05 3.67 -3.41
C PRO A 4 -18.28 2.75 -3.32
N LEU A 5 -18.74 2.41 -2.11
CA LEU A 5 -19.94 1.58 -1.92
C LEU A 5 -21.21 2.25 -2.43
N ASP A 6 -21.27 3.58 -2.46
CA ASP A 6 -22.46 4.33 -2.88
C ASP A 6 -22.61 4.32 -4.42
N LEU A 7 -21.57 3.85 -5.12
CA LEU A 7 -21.57 3.67 -6.57
C LEU A 7 -21.96 2.24 -6.99
N LEU A 8 -21.93 1.29 -6.05
CA LEU A 8 -22.22 -0.12 -6.32
C LEU A 8 -23.73 -0.40 -6.24
N ALA A 9 -24.21 -1.24 -7.16
CA ALA A 9 -25.63 -1.62 -7.19
C ALA A 9 -26.01 -2.58 -6.04
N VAL A 10 -25.09 -3.45 -5.65
CA VAL A 10 -25.25 -4.43 -4.56
C VAL A 10 -24.05 -4.31 -3.63
N PRO A 11 -24.25 -4.26 -2.30
CA PRO A 11 -23.14 -4.31 -1.35
C PRO A 11 -22.36 -5.63 -1.48
N PRO A 12 -21.09 -5.60 -1.88
CA PRO A 12 -20.31 -6.82 -2.05
C PRO A 12 -19.88 -7.35 -0.69
N THR A 13 -19.73 -8.67 -0.59
CA THR A 13 -19.03 -9.24 0.57
C THR A 13 -17.53 -9.05 0.41
N LEU A 14 -16.98 -9.14 -0.80
CA LEU A 14 -15.57 -8.95 -1.12
C LEU A 14 -15.43 -7.76 -2.08
N LEU A 15 -14.87 -6.65 -1.58
CA LEU A 15 -14.60 -5.47 -2.39
C LEU A 15 -13.13 -5.45 -2.77
N ALA A 16 -12.83 -5.61 -4.05
CA ALA A 16 -11.48 -5.54 -4.57
C ALA A 16 -11.14 -4.12 -5.01
N LEU A 17 -10.03 -3.58 -4.52
CA LEU A 17 -9.48 -2.28 -4.90
C LEU A 17 -8.12 -2.51 -5.55
N GLY A 18 -8.05 -2.26 -6.86
CA GLY A 18 -6.87 -2.43 -7.67
C GLY A 18 -5.98 -1.20 -7.69
N GLU A 19 -4.69 -1.42 -7.90
CA GLU A 19 -3.73 -0.40 -8.32
C GLU A 19 -3.07 -0.79 -9.65
N PRO A 20 -2.72 0.18 -10.51
CA PRO A 20 -2.12 -0.09 -11.81
C PRO A 20 -0.58 -0.13 -11.77
N THR A 21 0.01 0.11 -10.60
CA THR A 21 1.44 0.01 -10.31
C THR A 21 1.64 -0.06 -8.80
N HIS A 22 2.58 -0.89 -8.34
CA HIS A 22 2.99 -0.92 -6.93
C HIS A 22 3.91 0.25 -6.55
N GLY A 23 4.41 1.01 -7.52
CA GLY A 23 5.38 2.07 -7.29
C GLY A 23 4.78 3.36 -6.71
N GLU A 24 3.48 3.58 -6.88
CA GLU A 24 2.82 4.83 -6.53
C GLU A 24 2.21 4.77 -5.12
N SER A 25 2.76 5.57 -4.20
CA SER A 25 2.35 5.54 -2.79
C SER A 25 0.90 5.99 -2.58
N ALA A 26 0.36 6.84 -3.47
CA ALA A 26 -0.97 7.40 -3.37
C ALA A 26 -2.09 6.35 -3.27
N PHE A 27 -1.98 5.23 -4.01
CA PHE A 27 -2.99 4.16 -3.95
C PHE A 27 -3.04 3.51 -2.58
N ARG A 28 -1.89 3.28 -1.96
CA ARG A 28 -1.78 2.69 -0.62
C ARG A 28 -2.30 3.63 0.48
N GLN A 29 -2.05 4.93 0.36
CA GLN A 29 -2.60 5.93 1.28
C GLN A 29 -4.14 5.99 1.19
N LEU A 30 -4.68 6.12 -0.03
CA LEU A 30 -6.13 6.12 -0.27
C LEU A 30 -6.79 4.82 0.16
N ARG A 31 -6.10 3.68 0.00
CA ARG A 31 -6.57 2.37 0.50
C ARG A 31 -6.69 2.34 2.02
N ASN A 32 -5.79 2.99 2.77
CA ASN A 32 -5.92 3.06 4.23
C ASN A 32 -7.18 3.84 4.61
N ASP A 33 -7.36 5.03 4.04
CA ASP A 33 -8.51 5.88 4.33
C ASP A 33 -9.83 5.21 3.94
N ALA A 34 -9.87 4.59 2.75
CA ALA A 34 -11.00 3.82 2.29
C ALA A 34 -11.30 2.67 3.27
N PHE A 35 -10.30 1.92 3.72
CA PHE A 35 -10.51 0.82 4.65
C PHE A 35 -11.04 1.29 6.01
N MET A 36 -10.49 2.37 6.57
CA MET A 36 -10.96 2.90 7.85
C MET A 36 -12.41 3.42 7.75
N SER A 37 -12.80 4.06 6.64
CA SER A 37 -14.19 4.43 6.39
C SER A 37 -15.10 3.21 6.19
N LEU A 38 -14.61 2.16 5.53
CA LEU A 38 -15.35 0.90 5.36
C LEU A 38 -15.54 0.16 6.70
N ALA A 39 -14.58 0.27 7.62
CA ALA A 39 -14.67 -0.33 8.96
C ALA A 39 -15.87 0.22 9.75
N GLU A 40 -16.11 1.53 9.66
CA GLU A 40 -17.31 2.19 10.21
C GLU A 40 -18.60 1.66 9.58
N ARG A 41 -18.54 1.21 8.32
CA ARG A 41 -19.65 0.62 7.56
C ARG A 41 -19.76 -0.90 7.70
N GLY A 42 -19.05 -1.51 8.64
CA GLY A 42 -19.20 -2.95 8.95
C GLY A 42 -18.17 -3.86 8.28
N TYR A 43 -17.23 -3.35 7.49
CA TYR A 43 -16.09 -4.16 7.04
C TYR A 43 -15.25 -4.56 8.26
N ARG A 44 -14.73 -5.80 8.26
CA ARG A 44 -13.98 -6.35 9.39
C ARG A 44 -12.61 -6.86 9.05
N SER A 45 -12.24 -6.88 7.78
CA SER A 45 -10.95 -7.40 7.37
C SER A 45 -10.40 -6.69 6.14
N ILE A 46 -9.08 -6.72 6.02
CA ILE A 46 -8.37 -6.36 4.81
C ILE A 46 -7.48 -7.52 4.36
N ALA A 47 -7.43 -7.78 3.06
CA ALA A 47 -6.57 -8.78 2.44
C ALA A 47 -5.63 -8.11 1.43
N LEU A 48 -4.32 -8.22 1.64
CA LEU A 48 -3.31 -7.62 0.76
C LEU A 48 -2.63 -8.67 -0.11
N GLU A 49 -2.20 -8.26 -1.31
CA GLU A 49 -1.30 -9.02 -2.19
C GLU A 49 0.06 -9.22 -1.52
N SER A 50 0.08 -10.16 -0.59
CA SER A 50 1.22 -10.48 0.25
C SER A 50 1.04 -11.90 0.78
N ASP A 51 2.14 -12.56 1.14
CA ASP A 51 2.15 -13.92 1.68
C ASP A 51 1.14 -14.07 2.83
N ARG A 52 0.17 -14.95 2.64
CA ARG A 52 -0.85 -15.32 3.62
C ARG A 52 -0.28 -15.78 4.94
N ALA A 53 0.77 -16.59 4.93
CA ALA A 53 1.38 -17.12 6.14
C ALA A 53 2.20 -16.05 6.88
N ALA A 54 2.91 -15.19 6.15
CA ALA A 54 3.57 -14.01 6.73
C ALA A 54 2.56 -13.07 7.39
N GLY A 55 1.42 -12.84 6.74
CA GLY A 55 0.34 -11.96 7.20
C GLY A 55 -0.23 -12.32 8.59
N LEU A 56 -0.06 -13.55 9.07
CA LEU A 56 -0.39 -13.94 10.45
C LEU A 56 0.36 -13.09 11.49
N THR A 57 1.63 -12.76 11.22
CA THR A 57 2.44 -11.91 12.10
C THR A 57 1.87 -10.48 12.17
N VAL A 58 1.38 -9.97 11.04
CA VAL A 58 0.70 -8.68 11.00
C VAL A 58 -0.61 -8.74 11.77
N ASP A 59 -1.40 -9.80 11.59
CA ASP A 59 -2.66 -9.95 12.30
C ASP A 59 -2.43 -9.99 13.83
N GLU A 60 -1.45 -10.75 14.30
CA GLU A 60 -1.07 -10.78 15.71
C GLU A 60 -0.72 -9.39 16.27
N PHE A 61 0.00 -8.57 15.49
CA PHE A 61 0.30 -7.19 15.87
C PHE A 61 -0.97 -6.34 15.99
N VAL A 62 -1.87 -6.38 14.99
CA VAL A 62 -3.09 -5.57 15.00
C VAL A 62 -4.11 -6.06 16.03
N GLN A 63 -4.10 -7.35 16.39
CA GLN A 63 -4.91 -7.89 17.49
C GLN A 63 -4.42 -7.45 18.87
N GLY A 64 -3.26 -6.77 18.94
CA GLY A 64 -2.71 -6.21 20.17
C GLY A 64 -1.77 -7.16 20.92
N SER A 65 -1.17 -8.14 20.23
CA SER A 65 -0.14 -8.99 20.83
C SER A 65 0.99 -8.17 21.43
N ALA A 66 1.45 -8.60 22.62
CA ALA A 66 2.62 -8.03 23.29
C ALA A 66 3.94 -8.62 22.77
N THR A 67 3.90 -9.76 22.07
CA THR A 67 5.09 -10.49 21.59
C THR A 67 5.52 -10.08 20.18
N VAL A 68 4.66 -9.37 19.46
CA VAL A 68 4.93 -8.88 18.10
C VAL A 68 5.05 -7.35 18.14
N THR A 69 6.27 -6.86 17.90
CA THR A 69 6.56 -5.44 17.73
C THR A 69 6.15 -4.96 16.33
N LEU A 70 6.00 -3.64 16.15
CA LEU A 70 5.72 -3.07 14.84
C LEU A 70 6.81 -3.42 13.82
N ASP A 71 8.09 -3.29 14.21
CA ASP A 71 9.22 -3.58 13.33
C ASP A 71 9.23 -5.03 12.86
N ARG A 72 8.89 -5.97 13.75
CA ARG A 72 8.76 -7.38 13.40
C ARG A 72 7.59 -7.62 12.44
N ALA A 73 6.44 -6.99 12.68
CA ALA A 73 5.29 -7.11 11.79
C ALA A 73 5.59 -6.54 10.39
N LEU A 74 6.36 -5.46 10.30
CA LEU A 74 6.79 -4.90 9.02
C LEU A 74 7.84 -5.77 8.32
N ALA A 75 8.83 -6.28 9.06
CA ALA A 75 9.92 -7.06 8.48
C ALA A 75 9.48 -8.47 8.06
N ASP A 76 8.70 -9.16 8.89
CA ASP A 76 8.38 -10.59 8.71
C ASP A 76 6.96 -10.82 8.17
N GLY A 77 6.11 -9.79 8.19
CA GLY A 77 4.68 -9.90 7.94
C GLY A 77 4.23 -9.64 6.50
N PHE A 78 5.17 -9.26 5.63
CA PHE A 78 4.91 -8.89 4.24
C PHE A 78 5.85 -9.62 3.27
N SER A 79 5.37 -9.90 2.05
CA SER A 79 6.22 -10.25 0.90
C SER A 79 6.42 -9.02 -0.01
N HIS A 80 7.22 -9.17 -1.08
CA HIS A 80 7.49 -8.12 -2.10
C HIS A 80 8.09 -6.81 -1.54
N GLY A 81 8.70 -6.86 -0.34
CA GLY A 81 9.22 -5.67 0.34
C GLY A 81 8.14 -4.69 0.82
N PHE A 82 6.86 -5.08 0.79
CA PHE A 82 5.74 -4.19 1.12
C PHE A 82 5.74 -3.70 2.57
N GLY A 83 6.48 -4.35 3.47
CA GLY A 83 6.73 -3.87 4.83
C GLY A 83 7.50 -2.54 4.90
N ALA A 84 8.28 -2.21 3.86
CA ALA A 84 9.02 -0.95 3.80
C ALA A 84 8.14 0.24 3.40
N ALA A 85 6.93 0.01 2.88
CA ALA A 85 6.05 1.08 2.42
C ALA A 85 5.47 1.88 3.61
N PRO A 86 5.67 3.21 3.67
CA PRO A 86 5.17 4.03 4.78
C PRO A 86 3.67 3.87 5.04
N ALA A 87 2.88 3.77 3.97
CA ALA A 87 1.44 3.57 4.06
C ALA A 87 1.05 2.22 4.69
N ASN A 88 1.85 1.16 4.57
CA ASN A 88 1.54 -0.11 5.25
C ASN A 88 1.85 -0.02 6.75
N ARG A 89 2.91 0.70 7.15
CA ARG A 89 3.13 1.03 8.57
C ARG A 89 1.96 1.80 9.17
N ASP A 90 1.50 2.82 8.48
CA ASP A 90 0.33 3.62 8.90
C ASP A 90 -0.94 2.75 9.00
N LEU A 91 -1.17 1.84 8.06
CA LEU A 91 -2.29 0.89 8.12
C LEU A 91 -2.26 0.05 9.40
N LEU A 92 -1.11 -0.55 9.72
CA LEU A 92 -0.94 -1.39 10.92
C LEU A 92 -1.24 -0.62 12.20
N LEU A 93 -0.74 0.61 12.30
CA LEU A 93 -0.96 1.48 13.45
C LEU A 93 -2.43 1.87 13.58
N ARG A 94 -3.08 2.30 12.49
CA ARG A 94 -4.51 2.64 12.50
C ARG A 94 -5.39 1.44 12.85
N MET A 95 -5.05 0.24 12.37
CA MET A 95 -5.78 -0.98 12.74
C MET A 95 -5.59 -1.34 14.22
N ARG A 96 -4.37 -1.22 14.75
CA ARG A 96 -4.09 -1.47 16.18
C ARG A 96 -4.80 -0.46 17.07
N GLU A 97 -4.80 0.82 16.68
CA GLU A 97 -5.55 1.89 17.33
C GLU A 97 -7.06 1.59 17.32
N TRP A 98 -7.62 1.23 16.15
CA TRP A 98 -9.03 0.86 16.03
C TRP A 98 -9.39 -0.32 16.95
N ASN A 99 -8.56 -1.35 17.00
CA ASN A 99 -8.83 -2.56 17.78
C ASN A 99 -8.73 -2.34 19.29
N ALA A 100 -7.99 -1.32 19.74
CA ALA A 100 -7.79 -1.03 21.15
C ALA A 100 -9.14 -0.82 21.86
N GLY A 101 -9.37 -1.60 22.93
CA GLY A 101 -10.61 -1.53 23.71
C GLY A 101 -11.87 -2.10 23.05
N ARG A 102 -11.82 -2.55 21.79
CA ARG A 102 -12.99 -3.12 21.09
C ARG A 102 -13.19 -4.61 21.37
N PRO A 103 -14.44 -5.11 21.35
CA PRO A 103 -14.73 -6.53 21.41
C PRO A 103 -14.26 -7.26 20.14
N ALA A 104 -13.94 -8.55 20.23
CA ALA A 104 -13.37 -9.34 19.13
C ALA A 104 -14.24 -9.34 17.84
N SER A 105 -15.57 -9.20 17.97
CA SER A 105 -16.51 -9.10 16.85
C SER A 105 -16.39 -7.81 16.04
N GLU A 106 -15.80 -6.75 16.63
CA GLU A 106 -15.64 -5.44 15.99
C GLU A 106 -14.20 -5.13 15.59
N ARG A 107 -13.24 -5.95 16.03
CA ARG A 107 -11.83 -5.79 15.67
C ARG A 107 -11.62 -6.04 14.18
N LEU A 108 -10.74 -5.26 13.58
CA LEU A 108 -10.24 -5.48 12.24
C LEU A 108 -9.21 -6.60 12.25
N THR A 109 -9.24 -7.46 11.24
CA THR A 109 -8.23 -8.49 10.99
C THR A 109 -7.46 -8.19 9.70
N PHE A 110 -6.19 -8.57 9.69
CA PHE A 110 -5.31 -8.45 8.54
C PHE A 110 -5.09 -9.82 7.91
N HIS A 111 -5.07 -9.87 6.59
CA HIS A 111 -4.76 -11.09 5.83
C HIS A 111 -3.77 -10.76 4.71
N GLY A 112 -2.78 -11.63 4.51
CA GLY A 112 -2.19 -11.79 3.18
C GLY A 112 -3.04 -12.78 2.39
N PHE A 113 -3.18 -12.60 1.08
CA PHE A 113 -3.88 -13.58 0.24
C PHE A 113 -3.01 -14.19 -0.85
N ASP A 114 -1.76 -13.75 -1.00
CA ASP A 114 -0.83 -14.38 -1.92
C ASP A 114 -0.18 -15.61 -1.29
N ALA A 115 0.33 -16.50 -2.14
CA ALA A 115 1.27 -17.52 -1.73
C ALA A 115 2.67 -16.88 -1.58
N PRO A 116 3.60 -17.50 -0.83
CA PRO A 116 4.95 -16.97 -0.62
C PRO A 116 5.84 -17.15 -1.86
N LEU A 117 5.36 -16.83 -3.06
CA LEU A 117 6.00 -17.15 -4.32
C LEU A 117 5.72 -16.10 -5.38
N GLU A 118 6.67 -15.95 -6.31
CA GLU A 118 6.55 -15.05 -7.45
C GLU A 118 7.38 -15.58 -8.61
N ILE A 119 7.52 -14.79 -9.68
CA ILE A 119 8.43 -15.07 -10.77
C ILE A 119 9.91 -15.03 -10.36
N GLU A 120 10.24 -14.34 -9.29
CA GLU A 120 11.63 -14.23 -8.81
C GLU A 120 12.07 -15.44 -7.99
N GLY A 121 11.13 -16.27 -7.53
CA GLY A 121 11.45 -17.49 -6.80
C GLY A 121 10.27 -18.03 -5.99
N ALA A 122 10.50 -19.21 -5.41
CA ALA A 122 9.60 -19.83 -4.44
C ALA A 122 10.43 -20.52 -3.35
N PRO A 123 10.05 -20.41 -2.07
CA PRO A 123 10.83 -20.94 -0.97
C PRO A 123 10.69 -22.46 -0.84
N SER A 124 11.45 -23.02 0.09
CA SER A 124 11.26 -24.38 0.60
C SER A 124 9.91 -24.52 1.34
N PRO A 125 9.23 -25.68 1.24
CA PRO A 125 8.02 -25.95 1.99
C PRO A 125 8.29 -26.27 3.48
N ARG A 126 9.55 -26.51 3.88
CA ARG A 126 9.94 -27.00 5.22
C ARG A 126 9.30 -26.19 6.34
N ARG A 127 9.49 -24.86 6.35
CA ARG A 127 8.96 -23.96 7.37
C ARG A 127 7.46 -24.16 7.58
N TYR A 128 6.70 -24.28 6.51
CA TYR A 128 5.24 -24.42 6.58
C TYR A 128 4.84 -25.79 7.11
N LEU A 129 5.48 -26.86 6.64
CA LEU A 129 5.24 -28.22 7.13
C LEU A 129 5.57 -28.35 8.62
N THR A 130 6.71 -27.82 9.06
CA THR A 130 7.11 -27.82 10.47
C THR A 130 6.05 -27.15 11.35
N ARG A 131 5.55 -25.97 10.96
CA ARG A 131 4.51 -25.25 11.73
C ARG A 131 3.21 -26.04 11.88
N VAL A 132 2.85 -26.82 10.87
CA VAL A 132 1.64 -27.67 10.93
C VAL A 132 1.88 -28.87 11.84
N CYS A 133 3.05 -29.52 11.73
CA CYS A 133 3.44 -30.61 12.62
C CYS A 133 3.50 -30.17 14.08
N ASP A 134 4.07 -28.99 14.36
CA ASP A 134 4.11 -28.39 15.71
C ASP A 134 2.69 -28.22 16.28
N PHE A 135 1.74 -27.71 15.48
CA PHE A 135 0.35 -27.54 15.92
C PHE A 135 -0.35 -28.87 16.21
N LEU A 136 -0.02 -29.92 15.45
CA LEU A 136 -0.59 -31.25 15.56
C LEU A 136 0.12 -32.14 16.61
N ASP A 137 1.20 -31.66 17.24
CA ASP A 137 2.11 -32.44 18.08
C ASP A 137 2.63 -33.72 17.39
N LEU A 138 2.94 -33.62 16.09
CA LEU A 138 3.49 -34.73 15.31
C LEU A 138 5.00 -34.58 15.12
N ASP A 139 5.77 -35.58 15.52
CA ASP A 139 7.20 -35.64 15.18
C ASP A 139 7.40 -36.27 13.79
N ARG A 140 7.47 -35.40 12.78
CA ARG A 140 7.78 -35.75 11.38
C ARG A 140 9.05 -35.06 10.88
N SER A 141 9.85 -34.51 11.80
CA SER A 141 11.02 -33.66 11.49
C SER A 141 12.02 -34.35 10.56
N ALA A 142 12.47 -35.55 10.93
CA ALA A 142 13.41 -36.34 10.15
C ALA A 142 12.89 -36.70 8.74
N GLU A 143 11.61 -37.10 8.63
CA GLU A 143 11.01 -37.41 7.32
C GLU A 143 10.92 -36.18 6.41
N ILE A 144 10.51 -35.03 6.98
CA ILE A 144 10.47 -33.76 6.24
C ILE A 144 11.87 -33.38 5.79
N ASP A 145 12.87 -33.48 6.67
CA ASP A 145 14.25 -33.11 6.34
C ASP A 145 14.86 -34.00 5.25
N ASP A 146 14.62 -35.31 5.33
CA ASP A 146 15.07 -36.27 4.33
C ASP A 146 14.44 -35.99 2.96
N LEU A 147 13.13 -35.69 2.93
CA LEU A 147 12.43 -35.42 1.67
C LEU A 147 12.69 -34.02 1.09
N VAL A 148 12.88 -33.01 1.95
CA VAL A 148 13.23 -31.64 1.53
C VAL A 148 14.67 -31.64 0.98
N GLY A 149 15.58 -32.34 1.66
CA GLY A 149 17.00 -32.35 1.34
C GLY A 149 17.62 -30.95 1.43
N ASP A 150 18.42 -30.61 0.43
CA ASP A 150 19.08 -29.31 0.32
C ASP A 150 18.08 -28.19 -0.05
N GLU A 151 17.85 -27.28 0.90
CA GLU A 151 16.94 -26.14 0.74
C GLU A 151 17.36 -25.15 -0.34
N ALA A 152 18.65 -25.07 -0.65
CA ALA A 152 19.14 -24.17 -1.70
C ALA A 152 18.55 -24.54 -3.07
N ARG A 153 18.18 -25.81 -3.28
CA ARG A 153 17.56 -26.29 -4.53
C ARG A 153 16.10 -25.84 -4.68
N TRP A 154 15.40 -25.63 -3.58
CA TRP A 154 14.04 -25.11 -3.60
C TRP A 154 14.05 -23.62 -3.91
N SER A 155 14.94 -22.88 -3.26
CA SER A 155 15.01 -21.41 -3.38
C SER A 155 15.89 -20.92 -4.53
N ASP A 156 16.22 -21.78 -5.50
CA ASP A 156 17.03 -21.44 -6.67
C ASP A 156 16.21 -20.58 -7.65
N PRO A 157 16.48 -19.27 -7.80
CA PRO A 157 15.67 -18.39 -8.65
C PRO A 157 15.71 -18.82 -10.13
N ALA A 158 16.79 -19.49 -10.55
CA ALA A 158 16.90 -19.99 -11.92
C ALA A 158 15.93 -21.15 -12.20
N ALA A 159 15.38 -21.82 -11.18
CA ALA A 159 14.37 -22.87 -11.34
C ALA A 159 13.07 -22.36 -11.99
N ILE A 160 12.76 -21.06 -11.84
CA ILE A 160 11.62 -20.44 -12.51
C ILE A 160 11.88 -20.29 -14.00
N TRP A 161 13.11 -19.96 -14.40
CA TRP A 161 13.49 -19.73 -15.81
C TRP A 161 13.90 -21.01 -16.55
N GLU A 162 14.48 -21.98 -15.83
CA GLU A 162 15.01 -23.22 -16.36
C GLU A 162 14.29 -24.42 -15.72
N PRO A 163 13.34 -25.07 -16.43
CA PRO A 163 12.51 -26.11 -15.84
C PRO A 163 13.30 -27.31 -15.31
N GLY A 164 14.47 -27.59 -15.89
CA GLY A 164 15.35 -28.68 -15.47
C GLY A 164 16.06 -28.44 -14.12
N ARG A 165 16.10 -27.20 -13.64
CA ARG A 165 16.66 -26.86 -12.32
C ARG A 165 15.62 -27.00 -11.20
N SER A 166 14.34 -26.87 -11.52
CA SER A 166 13.27 -27.04 -10.54
C SER A 166 13.11 -28.50 -10.13
N ILE A 167 13.04 -28.73 -8.82
CA ILE A 167 12.93 -30.07 -8.23
C ILE A 167 11.49 -30.51 -7.98
N GLY A 168 10.50 -29.68 -8.29
CA GLY A 168 9.09 -29.93 -7.91
C GLY A 168 8.43 -31.17 -8.51
N ARG A 169 9.11 -31.89 -9.41
CA ARG A 169 8.63 -33.14 -10.01
C ARG A 169 9.49 -34.36 -9.65
N THR A 170 10.46 -34.23 -8.75
CA THR A 170 11.20 -35.39 -8.21
C THR A 170 10.28 -36.29 -7.38
N ALA A 171 10.70 -37.54 -7.14
CA ALA A 171 9.93 -38.46 -6.30
C ALA A 171 9.75 -37.91 -4.88
N ASP A 172 10.77 -37.26 -4.31
CA ASP A 172 10.70 -36.70 -2.96
C ASP A 172 9.78 -35.48 -2.88
N ALA A 173 9.80 -34.60 -3.89
CA ALA A 173 8.84 -33.48 -3.97
C ALA A 173 7.38 -33.98 -4.11
N GLN A 174 7.16 -35.08 -4.85
CA GLN A 174 5.84 -35.70 -4.96
C GLN A 174 5.40 -36.33 -3.63
N ARG A 175 6.30 -37.00 -2.90
CA ARG A 175 6.04 -37.52 -1.55
C ARG A 175 5.75 -36.41 -0.55
N LEU A 176 6.50 -35.30 -0.58
CA LEU A 176 6.21 -34.12 0.23
C LEU A 176 4.82 -33.56 -0.05
N ARG A 177 4.37 -33.59 -1.30
CA ARG A 177 3.02 -33.13 -1.64
C ARG A 177 1.93 -34.05 -1.08
N VAL A 178 2.15 -35.36 -1.05
CA VAL A 178 1.26 -36.31 -0.37
C VAL A 178 1.27 -36.06 1.13
N LEU A 179 2.45 -35.91 1.74
CA LEU A 179 2.59 -35.58 3.16
C LEU A 179 1.84 -34.30 3.53
N ALA A 180 1.98 -33.24 2.74
CA ALA A 180 1.29 -31.97 2.95
C ALA A 180 -0.25 -32.11 2.87
N ASP A 181 -0.74 -32.97 1.96
CA ASP A 181 -2.16 -33.28 1.81
C ASP A 181 -2.71 -34.10 3.00
N ASP A 182 -1.95 -35.09 3.47
CA ASP A 182 -2.29 -35.88 4.66
C ASP A 182 -2.35 -35.00 5.93
N LEU A 183 -1.41 -34.05 6.08
CA LEU A 183 -1.41 -33.09 7.19
C LEU A 183 -2.63 -32.17 7.17
N LEU A 184 -3.15 -31.79 6.00
CA LEU A 184 -4.42 -31.05 5.91
C LEU A 184 -5.60 -31.89 6.43
N THR A 185 -5.63 -33.19 6.11
CA THR A 185 -6.67 -34.10 6.62
C THR A 185 -6.60 -34.21 8.14
N GLU A 186 -5.39 -34.40 8.69
CA GLU A 186 -5.20 -34.46 10.15
C GLU A 186 -5.63 -33.15 10.83
N LEU A 187 -5.33 -32.01 10.22
CA LEU A 187 -5.78 -30.72 10.73
C LEU A 187 -7.31 -30.61 10.83
N TYR A 188 -8.05 -31.13 9.86
CA TYR A 188 -9.52 -31.17 9.93
C TYR A 188 -10.02 -32.14 11.01
N LEU A 189 -9.37 -33.28 11.20
CA LEU A 189 -9.72 -34.24 12.27
C LEU A 189 -9.56 -33.62 13.66
N GLN A 190 -8.56 -32.75 13.84
CA GLN A 190 -8.32 -32.03 15.09
C GLN A 190 -9.22 -30.79 15.31
N ALA A 191 -9.94 -30.31 14.28
CA ALA A 191 -10.73 -29.07 14.38
C ALA A 191 -11.76 -29.04 15.54
N PRO A 192 -12.47 -30.13 15.89
CA PRO A 192 -13.37 -30.14 17.04
C PRO A 192 -12.65 -30.04 18.40
N LEU A 193 -11.39 -30.47 18.46
CA LEU A 193 -10.60 -30.62 19.69
C LEU A 193 -9.65 -29.45 19.94
N ARG A 194 -9.11 -28.85 18.87
CA ARG A 194 -8.12 -27.76 18.91
C ARG A 194 -8.57 -26.60 18.02
N ARG A 195 -9.31 -25.65 18.61
CA ARG A 195 -9.82 -24.47 17.88
C ARG A 195 -8.85 -23.30 17.87
N GLU A 196 -8.20 -23.05 19.01
CA GLU A 196 -7.17 -22.01 19.12
C GLU A 196 -5.99 -22.37 18.22
N GLY A 197 -5.46 -21.42 17.45
CA GLY A 197 -4.37 -21.65 16.50
C GLY A 197 -4.74 -22.37 15.20
N TRP A 198 -5.94 -22.97 15.10
CA TRP A 198 -6.32 -23.78 13.93
C TRP A 198 -6.25 -23.01 12.60
N GLN A 199 -6.73 -21.77 12.57
CA GLN A 199 -6.71 -20.95 11.35
C GLN A 199 -5.28 -20.60 10.90
N SER A 200 -4.38 -20.40 11.85
CA SER A 200 -2.95 -20.16 11.59
C SER A 200 -2.29 -21.43 11.03
N ALA A 201 -2.53 -22.58 11.65
CA ALA A 201 -2.08 -23.87 11.15
C ALA A 201 -2.65 -24.20 9.76
N PHE A 202 -3.92 -23.88 9.51
CA PHE A 202 -4.56 -24.05 8.21
C PHE A 202 -3.89 -23.20 7.14
N ALA A 203 -3.61 -21.92 7.42
CA ALA A 203 -2.87 -21.05 6.51
C ALA A 203 -1.48 -21.63 6.18
N HIS A 204 -0.74 -22.13 7.17
CA HIS A 204 0.55 -22.79 6.94
C HIS A 204 0.41 -24.07 6.10
N ALA A 205 -0.57 -24.93 6.39
CA ALA A 205 -0.81 -26.16 5.64
C ALA A 205 -1.15 -25.86 4.16
N THR A 206 -2.03 -24.89 3.91
CA THR A 206 -2.35 -24.47 2.54
C THR A 206 -1.14 -23.83 1.84
N SER A 207 -0.31 -23.07 2.54
CA SER A 207 0.93 -22.50 1.97
C SER A 207 1.95 -23.58 1.61
N ALA A 208 2.09 -24.64 2.42
CA ALA A 208 2.96 -25.77 2.11
C ALA A 208 2.54 -26.45 0.79
N VAL A 209 1.24 -26.73 0.65
CA VAL A 209 0.67 -27.33 -0.57
C VAL A 209 0.81 -26.38 -1.76
N ALA A 210 0.57 -25.08 -1.57
CA ALA A 210 0.70 -24.05 -2.60
C ALA A 210 2.11 -23.99 -3.21
N VAL A 211 3.12 -23.92 -2.34
CA VAL A 211 4.54 -23.91 -2.73
C VAL A 211 4.91 -25.17 -3.50
N LEU A 212 4.49 -26.35 -3.03
CA LEU A 212 4.73 -27.62 -3.71
C LEU A 212 4.03 -27.72 -5.08
N ARG A 213 2.79 -27.19 -5.20
CA ARG A 213 2.08 -27.10 -6.49
C ARG A 213 2.81 -26.19 -7.47
N TYR A 214 3.34 -25.06 -7.00
CA TYR A 214 4.08 -24.11 -7.83
C TYR A 214 5.42 -24.69 -8.30
N HIS A 215 6.20 -25.32 -7.42
CA HIS A 215 7.42 -26.03 -7.81
C HIS A 215 7.14 -27.12 -8.86
N ALA A 216 6.06 -27.88 -8.70
CA ALA A 216 5.67 -28.89 -9.70
C ALA A 216 5.31 -28.28 -11.07
N ALA A 217 4.74 -27.07 -11.07
CA ALA A 217 4.46 -26.31 -12.29
C ALA A 217 5.75 -25.71 -12.90
N ALA A 218 6.69 -25.26 -12.07
CA ALA A 218 7.98 -24.73 -12.51
C ALA A 218 8.84 -25.81 -13.18
N ALA A 219 8.82 -27.04 -12.66
CA ALA A 219 9.48 -28.20 -13.25
C ALA A 219 8.75 -28.80 -14.47
N ALA A 220 7.61 -28.23 -14.91
CA ALA A 220 6.87 -28.79 -16.04
C ALA A 220 7.68 -28.66 -17.35
N PRO A 221 7.85 -29.75 -18.13
CA PRO A 221 8.60 -29.74 -19.38
C PRO A 221 7.75 -29.15 -20.52
N LEU A 222 7.38 -27.88 -20.37
CA LEU A 222 6.56 -27.13 -21.32
C LEU A 222 7.42 -26.07 -22.02
N ALA A 223 6.96 -25.63 -23.20
CA ALA A 223 7.51 -24.45 -23.86
C ALA A 223 7.44 -23.24 -22.90
N GLN A 224 8.43 -22.34 -23.00
CA GLN A 224 8.65 -21.28 -22.02
C GLN A 224 7.42 -20.39 -21.80
N GLU A 225 6.81 -19.88 -22.88
CA GLU A 225 5.59 -19.05 -22.85
C GLU A 225 4.43 -19.76 -22.14
N VAL A 226 4.13 -21.01 -22.54
CA VAL A 226 3.06 -21.83 -21.94
C VAL A 226 3.34 -22.09 -20.46
N ARG A 227 4.61 -22.30 -20.09
CA ARG A 227 5.02 -22.52 -18.70
C ARG A 227 4.84 -21.25 -17.86
N PHE A 228 5.22 -20.08 -18.36
CA PHE A 228 5.02 -18.82 -17.65
C PHE A 228 3.56 -18.46 -17.49
N ALA A 229 2.73 -18.60 -18.54
CA ALA A 229 1.29 -18.42 -18.43
C ALA A 229 0.69 -19.38 -17.38
N ARG A 230 1.19 -20.63 -17.31
CA ARG A 230 0.78 -21.60 -16.29
C ARG A 230 1.24 -21.20 -14.89
N LEU A 231 2.47 -20.69 -14.71
CA LEU A 231 2.96 -20.25 -13.40
C LEU A 231 2.16 -19.06 -12.88
N ALA A 232 1.91 -18.05 -13.72
CA ALA A 232 1.05 -16.92 -13.40
C ALA A 232 -0.37 -17.40 -13.02
N GLY A 233 -0.96 -18.28 -13.83
CA GLY A 233 -2.26 -18.88 -13.54
C GLY A 233 -2.31 -19.71 -12.26
N VAL A 234 -1.22 -20.42 -11.91
CA VAL A 234 -1.13 -21.17 -10.65
C VAL A 234 -1.07 -20.22 -9.46
N ARG A 235 -0.26 -19.15 -9.51
CA ARG A 235 -0.22 -18.13 -8.45
C ARG A 235 -1.60 -17.52 -8.22
N ASP A 236 -2.26 -17.07 -9.28
CA ASP A 236 -3.60 -16.47 -9.18
C ASP A 236 -4.69 -17.46 -8.73
N ALA A 237 -4.60 -18.74 -9.09
CA ALA A 237 -5.49 -19.77 -8.57
C ALA A 237 -5.30 -19.96 -7.05
N LEU A 238 -4.05 -19.92 -6.56
CA LEU A 238 -3.75 -19.99 -5.12
C LEU A 238 -4.22 -18.73 -4.38
N MET A 239 -4.06 -17.55 -4.99
CA MET A 239 -4.63 -16.29 -4.49
C MET A 239 -6.15 -16.37 -4.37
N ALA A 240 -6.83 -16.90 -5.39
CA ALA A 240 -8.28 -17.10 -5.37
C ALA A 240 -8.72 -18.10 -4.28
N GLU A 241 -8.03 -19.25 -4.15
CA GLU A 241 -8.24 -20.23 -3.07
C GLU A 241 -8.11 -19.55 -1.70
N ASN A 242 -7.09 -18.70 -1.54
CA ASN A 242 -6.85 -17.97 -0.32
C ASN A 242 -7.97 -16.98 0.01
N LEU A 243 -8.38 -16.16 -0.97
CA LEU A 243 -9.48 -15.20 -0.82
C LEU A 243 -10.79 -15.89 -0.43
N LEU A 244 -11.11 -17.04 -1.03
CA LEU A 244 -12.31 -17.80 -0.69
C LEU A 244 -12.25 -18.35 0.74
N ALA A 245 -11.10 -18.86 1.19
CA ALA A 245 -10.91 -19.32 2.55
C ALA A 245 -10.98 -18.16 3.57
N ILE A 246 -10.39 -17.00 3.28
CA ILE A 246 -10.51 -15.78 4.09
C ILE A 246 -11.99 -15.37 4.17
N ARG A 247 -12.69 -15.38 3.04
CA ARG A 247 -14.13 -15.06 2.99
C ARG A 247 -14.95 -15.98 3.87
N SER A 248 -14.67 -17.28 3.83
CA SER A 248 -15.34 -18.28 4.67
C SER A 248 -15.10 -17.99 6.16
N ALA A 249 -13.85 -17.71 6.54
CA ALA A 249 -13.49 -17.38 7.92
C ALA A 249 -14.15 -16.08 8.42
N GLU A 250 -14.24 -15.06 7.58
CA GLU A 250 -14.76 -13.73 7.93
C GLU A 250 -16.28 -13.58 7.73
N ALA A 251 -16.96 -14.61 7.18
CA ALA A 251 -18.37 -14.54 6.78
C ALA A 251 -19.33 -14.12 7.91
N HIS A 252 -18.99 -14.44 9.16
CA HIS A 252 -19.80 -14.14 10.34
C HIS A 252 -19.45 -12.79 10.99
N ARG A 253 -18.39 -12.11 10.52
CA ARG A 253 -17.87 -10.86 11.11
C ARG A 253 -18.22 -9.66 10.23
N GLY A 254 -17.99 -9.78 8.93
CA GLY A 254 -18.33 -8.75 7.95
C GLY A 254 -17.53 -8.85 6.65
N PRO A 255 -17.76 -7.90 5.72
CA PRO A 255 -17.02 -7.82 4.46
C PRO A 255 -15.51 -7.59 4.64
N THR A 256 -14.74 -7.86 3.58
CA THR A 256 -13.26 -7.67 3.49
C THR A 256 -12.97 -6.81 2.28
N LEU A 257 -12.07 -5.85 2.48
CA LEU A 257 -11.42 -5.12 1.40
C LEU A 257 -10.22 -5.92 0.90
N VAL A 258 -10.12 -6.17 -0.40
CA VAL A 258 -8.93 -6.76 -1.03
C VAL A 258 -8.16 -5.67 -1.73
N PHE A 259 -6.84 -5.65 -1.59
CA PHE A 259 -5.99 -4.68 -2.29
C PHE A 259 -4.78 -5.36 -2.93
N ALA A 260 -4.62 -5.13 -4.23
CA ALA A 260 -3.64 -5.78 -5.09
C ALA A 260 -3.50 -5.03 -6.42
N HIS A 261 -2.59 -5.48 -7.27
CA HIS A 261 -2.51 -5.00 -8.64
C HIS A 261 -3.80 -5.30 -9.43
N ASN A 262 -4.17 -4.41 -10.37
CA ASN A 262 -5.36 -4.53 -11.22
C ASN A 262 -5.44 -5.90 -11.92
N THR A 263 -4.30 -6.41 -12.40
CA THR A 263 -4.22 -7.69 -13.12
C THR A 263 -4.67 -8.88 -12.28
N HIS A 264 -4.47 -8.84 -10.96
CA HIS A 264 -4.91 -9.88 -10.05
C HIS A 264 -6.41 -9.79 -9.72
N LEU A 265 -7.02 -8.61 -9.83
CA LEU A 265 -8.40 -8.37 -9.36
C LEU A 265 -9.42 -8.24 -10.50
N GLN A 266 -9.01 -7.94 -11.72
CA GLN A 266 -9.95 -7.80 -12.82
C GLN A 266 -10.71 -9.10 -13.15
N ARG A 267 -11.95 -8.99 -13.65
CA ARG A 267 -12.80 -10.15 -13.96
C ARG A 267 -12.47 -10.85 -15.28
N HIS A 268 -11.70 -10.19 -16.15
CA HIS A 268 -11.29 -10.72 -17.45
C HIS A 268 -9.86 -11.25 -17.36
N SER A 269 -9.43 -12.02 -18.37
CA SER A 269 -8.07 -12.58 -18.41
C SER A 269 -7.01 -11.48 -18.26
N ALA A 270 -6.03 -11.72 -17.41
CA ALA A 270 -4.85 -10.89 -17.28
C ALA A 270 -3.89 -11.15 -18.44
N THR A 271 -3.18 -10.10 -18.86
CA THR A 271 -2.17 -10.17 -19.92
C THR A 271 -0.93 -9.40 -19.51
N MET A 272 0.25 -9.93 -19.83
CA MET A 272 1.53 -9.26 -19.60
C MET A 272 2.53 -9.64 -20.68
N THR A 273 3.36 -8.69 -21.11
CA THR A 273 4.52 -8.96 -21.96
C THR A 273 5.74 -9.15 -21.07
N MET A 274 6.40 -10.29 -21.19
CA MET A 274 7.50 -10.68 -20.31
C MET A 274 8.60 -11.39 -21.10
N ALA A 275 9.82 -10.84 -21.05
CA ALA A 275 10.95 -11.34 -21.85
C ALA A 275 10.60 -11.50 -23.36
N GLY A 276 9.74 -10.60 -23.88
CA GLY A 276 9.27 -10.63 -25.27
C GLY A 276 8.16 -11.64 -25.56
N MET A 277 7.62 -12.32 -24.55
CA MET A 277 6.50 -13.25 -24.67
C MET A 277 5.22 -12.59 -24.14
N ASP A 278 4.12 -12.71 -24.88
CA ASP A 278 2.81 -12.29 -24.40
C ASP A 278 2.14 -13.46 -23.66
N VAL A 279 1.99 -13.32 -22.35
CA VAL A 279 1.36 -14.32 -21.49
C VAL A 279 -0.04 -13.88 -21.09
N SER A 280 -0.99 -14.80 -21.10
CA SER A 280 -2.38 -14.57 -20.70
C SER A 280 -2.85 -15.67 -19.75
N TRP A 281 -3.56 -15.30 -18.69
CA TRP A 281 -4.12 -16.23 -17.70
C TRP A 281 -5.39 -15.68 -17.04
N ALA A 282 -6.13 -16.54 -16.34
CA ALA A 282 -7.23 -16.08 -15.49
C ALA A 282 -6.67 -15.59 -14.16
N GLY A 283 -6.80 -14.29 -13.88
CA GLY A 283 -6.41 -13.69 -12.60
C GLY A 283 -7.32 -14.14 -11.44
N ALA A 284 -6.89 -13.89 -10.20
CA ALA A 284 -7.61 -14.28 -9.00
C ALA A 284 -9.03 -13.70 -8.97
N GLY A 285 -9.19 -12.45 -9.39
CA GLY A 285 -10.46 -11.75 -9.51
C GLY A 285 -11.40 -12.39 -10.53
N ALA A 286 -10.88 -12.88 -11.67
CA ALA A 286 -11.67 -13.60 -12.66
C ALA A 286 -12.24 -14.93 -12.09
N ILE A 287 -11.42 -15.66 -11.33
CA ILE A 287 -11.82 -16.90 -10.66
C ILE A 287 -12.85 -16.61 -9.56
N VAL A 288 -12.55 -15.67 -8.67
CA VAL A 288 -13.40 -15.33 -7.53
C VAL A 288 -14.73 -14.71 -7.98
N ALA A 289 -14.73 -13.84 -8.99
CA ALA A 289 -15.96 -13.28 -9.56
C ALA A 289 -16.87 -14.37 -10.13
N SER A 290 -16.30 -15.39 -10.77
CA SER A 290 -17.06 -16.52 -11.32
C SER A 290 -17.72 -17.39 -10.23
N LEU A 291 -17.14 -17.44 -9.04
CA LEU A 291 -17.60 -18.27 -7.92
C LEU A 291 -18.48 -17.52 -6.91
N LEU A 292 -18.25 -16.21 -6.75
CA LEU A 292 -18.99 -15.35 -5.81
C LEU A 292 -20.11 -14.54 -6.47
N ALA A 293 -20.09 -14.39 -7.80
CA ALA A 293 -21.03 -13.59 -8.58
C ALA A 293 -21.13 -12.13 -8.05
N ASP A 294 -22.34 -11.67 -7.77
CA ASP A 294 -22.66 -10.32 -7.28
C ASP A 294 -22.08 -10.00 -5.90
N ARG A 295 -21.60 -11.01 -5.16
CA ARG A 295 -20.92 -10.81 -3.87
C ARG A 295 -19.48 -10.33 -4.02
N TYR A 296 -18.97 -10.21 -5.25
CA TYR A 296 -17.65 -9.66 -5.60
C TYR A 296 -17.80 -8.40 -6.45
N ALA A 297 -17.23 -7.29 -5.98
CA ALA A 297 -17.11 -6.05 -6.74
C ALA A 297 -15.64 -5.67 -6.90
N VAL A 298 -15.28 -5.08 -8.04
CA VAL A 298 -13.92 -4.62 -8.34
C VAL A 298 -13.91 -3.14 -8.72
N ILE A 299 -13.02 -2.42 -8.04
CA ILE A 299 -12.61 -1.06 -8.35
C ILE A 299 -11.24 -1.17 -9.00
N VAL A 300 -11.11 -0.77 -10.26
CA VAL A 300 -9.80 -0.72 -10.94
C VAL A 300 -9.13 0.62 -10.70
N GLY A 301 -7.84 0.61 -10.38
CA GLY A 301 -7.05 1.81 -10.18
C GLY A 301 -6.56 2.39 -11.51
N SER A 302 -6.48 3.71 -11.60
CA SER A 302 -6.03 4.45 -12.77
C SER A 302 -5.16 5.63 -12.33
N LEU A 303 -4.02 5.82 -13.00
CA LEU A 303 -3.05 6.85 -12.68
C LEU A 303 -2.81 7.76 -13.89
N GLY A 304 -2.90 9.07 -13.69
CA GLY A 304 -2.54 10.06 -14.69
C GLY A 304 -1.04 10.14 -14.93
N SER A 305 -0.33 10.75 -13.98
CA SER A 305 1.13 10.89 -13.98
C SER A 305 1.75 10.47 -12.65
N SER A 306 3.06 10.21 -12.65
CA SER A 306 3.84 10.06 -11.43
C SER A 306 5.29 10.47 -11.70
N PRO A 307 5.70 11.67 -11.26
CA PRO A 307 7.09 12.11 -11.37
C PRO A 307 8.07 11.17 -10.66
N ALA A 308 7.72 10.66 -9.48
CA ALA A 308 8.48 9.62 -8.76
C ALA A 308 8.83 8.40 -9.62
N LEU A 309 7.92 7.98 -10.51
CA LEU A 309 8.12 6.85 -11.41
C LEU A 309 8.54 7.27 -12.83
N GLY A 310 8.64 8.58 -13.11
CA GLY A 310 8.86 9.12 -14.44
C GLY A 310 7.73 8.82 -15.42
N ILE A 311 6.50 8.67 -14.94
CA ILE A 311 5.29 8.46 -15.75
C ILE A 311 4.73 9.84 -16.11
N GLU A 312 4.75 10.17 -17.40
CA GLU A 312 4.29 11.46 -17.90
C GLU A 312 2.76 11.61 -17.85
N ALA A 313 2.25 12.82 -18.05
CA ALA A 313 0.82 13.07 -18.20
C ALA A 313 0.24 12.33 -19.43
N PRO A 314 -0.98 11.79 -19.35
CA PRO A 314 -1.60 11.07 -20.45
C PRO A 314 -2.12 12.04 -21.51
N ALA A 315 -2.19 11.59 -22.78
CA ALA A 315 -2.87 12.34 -23.83
C ALA A 315 -4.38 12.40 -23.56
N ALA A 316 -5.01 13.52 -23.89
CA ALA A 316 -6.44 13.76 -23.64
C ALA A 316 -7.38 12.75 -24.32
N SER A 317 -6.95 12.05 -25.38
CA SER A 317 -7.72 11.01 -26.08
C SER A 317 -7.75 9.66 -25.36
N THR A 318 -6.92 9.47 -24.34
CA THR A 318 -6.81 8.19 -23.62
C THR A 318 -7.82 8.07 -22.49
N TYR A 319 -8.03 6.86 -21.95
CA TYR A 319 -8.88 6.65 -20.78
C TYR A 319 -8.45 7.50 -19.59
N GLU A 320 -7.16 7.47 -19.22
CA GLU A 320 -6.60 8.28 -18.15
C GLU A 320 -6.75 9.78 -18.43
N GLY A 321 -6.46 10.21 -19.67
CA GLY A 321 -6.62 11.61 -20.08
C GLY A 321 -8.07 12.10 -19.98
N THR A 322 -9.04 11.24 -20.31
CA THR A 322 -10.47 11.55 -20.18
C THR A 322 -10.91 11.58 -18.71
N LEU A 323 -10.41 10.67 -17.88
CA LEU A 323 -10.70 10.63 -16.45
C LEU A 323 -10.12 11.83 -15.68
N GLN A 324 -9.09 12.47 -16.21
CA GLN A 324 -8.56 13.73 -15.70
C GLN A 324 -9.40 14.95 -16.06
N GLN A 325 -10.30 14.84 -17.04
CA GLN A 325 -11.15 15.95 -17.45
C GLN A 325 -12.32 16.09 -16.48
N ASP A 326 -12.55 17.33 -16.06
CA ASP A 326 -13.68 17.83 -15.29
C ASP A 326 -13.92 17.19 -13.91
N GLY A 327 -13.99 18.02 -12.87
CA GLY A 327 -14.38 17.61 -11.52
C GLY A 327 -13.23 17.56 -10.51
N ILE A 328 -13.55 17.21 -9.26
CA ILE A 328 -12.60 17.15 -8.15
C ILE A 328 -11.92 15.78 -8.16
N LEU A 329 -10.59 15.76 -8.10
CA LEU A 329 -9.75 14.56 -8.11
C LEU A 329 -8.96 14.45 -6.79
N PRO A 330 -8.56 13.24 -6.35
CA PRO A 330 -8.89 11.93 -6.91
C PRO A 330 -10.38 11.59 -6.76
N ARG A 331 -10.89 10.64 -7.57
CA ARG A 331 -12.32 10.27 -7.53
C ARG A 331 -12.60 8.82 -7.89
N TYR A 332 -13.75 8.36 -7.41
CA TYR A 332 -14.39 7.14 -7.88
C TYR A 332 -15.44 7.48 -8.95
N VAL A 333 -15.44 6.75 -10.06
CA VAL A 333 -16.41 6.88 -11.16
C VAL A 333 -16.98 5.50 -11.47
N ARG A 334 -18.30 5.38 -11.71
CA ARG A 334 -18.83 4.08 -12.18
C ARG A 334 -18.19 3.74 -13.52
N ALA A 335 -17.78 2.49 -13.69
CA ALA A 335 -17.14 2.08 -14.93
C ALA A 335 -18.07 2.26 -16.15
N SER A 336 -19.39 2.11 -15.97
CA SER A 336 -20.41 2.40 -16.99
C SER A 336 -20.45 3.84 -17.47
N ASP A 337 -19.97 4.77 -16.64
CA ASP A 337 -20.02 6.21 -16.92
C ASP A 337 -18.71 6.69 -17.58
N VAL A 338 -17.71 5.81 -17.71
CA VAL A 338 -16.45 6.11 -18.38
C VAL A 338 -16.64 5.97 -19.90
N PRO A 339 -16.48 7.06 -20.69
CA PRO A 339 -16.63 6.98 -22.13
C PRO A 339 -15.54 6.13 -22.77
N ALA A 340 -15.83 5.59 -23.96
CA ALA A 340 -14.82 4.90 -24.75
C ALA A 340 -13.68 5.86 -25.13
N ALA A 341 -12.45 5.41 -24.92
CA ALA A 341 -11.25 6.19 -25.19
C ALA A 341 -10.12 5.27 -25.68
N GLU A 342 -9.00 5.87 -26.06
CA GLU A 342 -7.81 5.15 -26.50
C GLU A 342 -7.07 4.54 -25.31
N ARG A 343 -6.46 3.36 -25.51
CA ARG A 343 -5.51 2.82 -24.54
C ARG A 343 -4.22 3.62 -24.63
N ARG A 344 -3.69 4.07 -23.50
CA ARG A 344 -2.35 4.68 -23.44
C ARG A 344 -1.29 3.67 -23.89
N THR A 345 -0.22 4.16 -24.52
CA THR A 345 0.94 3.32 -24.89
C THR A 345 1.45 2.54 -23.66
N HIS A 346 1.78 1.26 -23.88
CA HIS A 346 2.30 0.40 -22.82
C HIS A 346 3.59 0.97 -22.22
N ASP A 347 3.69 0.90 -20.90
CA ASP A 347 4.85 1.30 -20.10
C ASP A 347 5.12 0.20 -19.07
N TYR A 348 6.35 -0.26 -18.93
CA TYR A 348 6.68 -1.35 -18.00
C TYR A 348 6.49 -0.95 -16.52
N ARG A 349 6.34 0.35 -16.23
CA ARG A 349 6.17 0.90 -14.88
C ARG A 349 4.71 0.96 -14.44
N TYR A 350 3.77 0.80 -15.37
CA TYR A 350 2.34 1.03 -15.15
C TYR A 350 1.46 0.29 -16.17
N PHE A 351 0.38 -0.32 -15.70
CA PHE A 351 -0.58 -1.01 -16.55
C PHE A 351 -1.76 -0.09 -16.89
N PRO A 352 -1.84 0.46 -18.12
CA PRO A 352 -2.91 1.38 -18.50
C PRO A 352 -4.26 0.70 -18.62
N LEU A 353 -5.30 1.49 -18.38
CA LEU A 353 -6.68 1.09 -18.63
C LEU A 353 -6.87 0.77 -20.11
N ASP A 354 -7.64 -0.28 -20.35
CA ASP A 354 -8.13 -0.62 -21.68
C ASP A 354 -9.65 -0.87 -21.66
N ARG A 355 -10.19 -1.16 -22.83
CA ARG A 355 -11.63 -1.41 -22.99
C ARG A 355 -12.12 -2.57 -22.11
N ALA A 356 -11.33 -3.64 -21.97
CA ALA A 356 -11.72 -4.80 -21.21
C ALA A 356 -11.72 -4.51 -19.70
N ALA A 357 -10.73 -3.76 -19.22
CA ALA A 357 -10.68 -3.28 -17.83
C ALA A 357 -11.93 -2.48 -17.47
N ILE A 358 -12.33 -1.52 -18.30
CA ILE A 358 -13.54 -0.72 -18.08
C ILE A 358 -14.81 -1.57 -18.17
N ALA A 359 -14.94 -2.41 -19.21
CA ALA A 359 -16.14 -3.23 -19.42
C ALA A 359 -16.40 -4.27 -18.31
N HIS A 360 -15.37 -4.62 -17.54
CA HIS A 360 -15.44 -5.67 -16.52
C HIS A 360 -15.23 -5.16 -15.09
N ALA A 361 -15.09 -3.85 -14.89
CA ALA A 361 -15.04 -3.21 -13.58
C ALA A 361 -16.42 -2.68 -13.15
N ASP A 362 -16.62 -2.50 -11.83
CA ASP A 362 -17.80 -1.78 -11.34
C ASP A 362 -17.52 -0.28 -11.22
N VAL A 363 -16.32 0.05 -10.76
CA VAL A 363 -15.87 1.42 -10.48
C VAL A 363 -14.43 1.59 -10.93
N VAL A 364 -14.06 2.81 -11.30
CA VAL A 364 -12.67 3.24 -11.53
C VAL A 364 -12.29 4.22 -10.43
N LEU A 365 -11.18 3.96 -9.73
CA LEU A 365 -10.50 4.96 -8.90
C LEU A 365 -9.45 5.64 -9.75
N HIS A 366 -9.63 6.93 -10.03
CA HIS A 366 -8.65 7.71 -10.77
C HIS A 366 -7.88 8.67 -9.86
N ILE A 367 -6.55 8.57 -9.90
CA ILE A 367 -5.59 9.46 -9.25
C ILE A 367 -4.87 10.27 -10.35
N PRO A 368 -4.97 11.62 -10.35
CA PRO A 368 -4.41 12.43 -11.42
C PRO A 368 -2.88 12.44 -11.40
N THR A 369 -2.30 12.51 -10.22
CA THR A 369 -0.86 12.48 -10.01
C THR A 369 -0.54 11.86 -8.67
N GLY A 370 0.56 11.12 -8.61
CA GLY A 370 1.24 10.84 -7.35
C GLY A 370 1.61 12.12 -6.61
N VAL A 371 1.80 12.03 -5.29
CA VAL A 371 2.27 13.14 -4.45
C VAL A 371 3.60 12.75 -3.83
N ASP A 372 4.65 13.44 -4.27
CA ASP A 372 6.00 13.34 -3.71
C ASP A 372 6.54 14.75 -3.39
N ALA A 373 7.73 14.79 -2.80
CA ALA A 373 8.41 16.04 -2.44
C ALA A 373 8.65 16.96 -3.66
N ALA A 374 8.86 16.41 -4.85
CA ALA A 374 9.06 17.20 -6.08
C ALA A 374 7.75 17.81 -6.58
N VAL A 375 6.67 17.04 -6.63
CA VAL A 375 5.32 17.53 -6.98
C VAL A 375 4.90 18.68 -6.07
N LEU A 376 5.15 18.56 -4.77
CA LEU A 376 4.82 19.64 -3.82
C LEU A 376 5.74 20.85 -3.99
N ALA A 377 7.03 20.64 -4.28
CA ALA A 377 7.95 21.74 -4.58
C ALA A 377 7.52 22.52 -5.84
N ASP A 378 7.14 21.83 -6.91
CA ASP A 378 6.65 22.44 -8.15
C ASP A 378 5.36 23.23 -7.90
N ARG A 379 4.45 22.71 -7.06
CA ARG A 379 3.25 23.44 -6.63
C ARG A 379 3.59 24.73 -5.88
N VAL A 380 4.57 24.71 -4.98
CA VAL A 380 4.99 25.90 -4.24
C VAL A 380 5.67 26.92 -5.18
N LEU A 381 6.49 26.45 -6.12
CA LEU A 381 7.18 27.27 -7.12
C LEU A 381 6.24 27.88 -8.16
N ALA A 382 5.06 27.30 -8.38
CA ALA A 382 4.04 27.87 -9.26
C ALA A 382 3.41 29.15 -8.69
N LEU A 383 3.61 29.46 -7.40
CA LEU A 383 3.12 30.70 -6.78
C LEU A 383 4.00 31.90 -7.18
N PRO A 384 3.44 33.11 -7.32
CA PRO A 384 4.19 34.29 -7.76
C PRO A 384 5.33 34.67 -6.78
N ASP A 385 6.45 35.17 -7.31
CA ASP A 385 7.57 35.70 -6.54
C ASP A 385 8.16 34.73 -5.50
N VAL A 386 8.02 33.42 -5.72
CA VAL A 386 8.60 32.37 -4.87
C VAL A 386 9.97 31.97 -5.37
N GLU A 387 10.91 31.86 -4.44
CA GLU A 387 12.22 31.30 -4.70
C GLU A 387 12.51 30.11 -3.76
N GLN A 388 13.07 29.05 -4.34
CA GLN A 388 13.51 27.87 -3.61
C GLN A 388 15.00 27.96 -3.27
N THR A 389 15.35 27.50 -2.07
CA THR A 389 16.72 27.17 -1.68
C THR A 389 16.76 25.71 -1.29
N VAL A 390 17.63 24.93 -1.92
CA VAL A 390 17.95 23.56 -1.48
C VAL A 390 19.16 23.65 -0.57
N ALA A 391 19.03 23.23 0.68
CA ALA A 391 20.14 23.23 1.62
C ALA A 391 21.25 22.28 1.14
N SER A 392 22.49 22.76 1.20
CA SER A 392 23.67 22.03 0.73
C SER A 392 24.92 22.53 1.42
N GLU A 393 26.01 21.77 1.30
CA GLU A 393 27.32 22.22 1.75
C GLU A 393 27.73 23.53 1.06
N ALA A 394 27.47 23.63 -0.24
CA ALA A 394 27.91 24.75 -1.09
C ALA A 394 27.31 26.11 -0.67
N ASN A 395 26.11 26.12 -0.07
CA ASN A 395 25.49 27.34 0.45
C ASN A 395 25.66 27.53 1.96
N GLY A 396 26.49 26.70 2.61
CA GLY A 396 26.81 26.79 4.03
C GLY A 396 25.68 26.35 4.96
N SER A 397 24.72 25.57 4.45
CA SER A 397 23.65 25.01 5.29
C SER A 397 24.20 23.94 6.24
N PRO A 398 23.62 23.77 7.45
CA PRO A 398 23.96 22.66 8.34
C PRO A 398 23.83 21.31 7.64
N GLU A 399 24.75 20.38 7.92
CA GLU A 399 24.78 19.03 7.32
C GLU A 399 23.47 18.28 7.51
N GLY A 400 22.90 18.33 8.71
CA GLY A 400 21.59 17.77 9.04
C GLY A 400 20.40 18.51 8.42
N SER A 401 20.59 19.33 7.39
CA SER A 401 19.51 19.90 6.59
C SER A 401 19.74 19.73 5.09
N TRP A 402 20.81 19.07 4.67
CA TRP A 402 21.12 18.93 3.25
C TRP A 402 20.02 18.19 2.50
N GLY A 403 19.64 18.71 1.34
CA GLY A 403 18.50 18.22 0.54
C GLY A 403 17.17 18.88 0.87
N ASP A 404 17.02 19.46 2.07
CA ASP A 404 15.78 20.15 2.46
C ASP A 404 15.51 21.36 1.58
N ARG A 405 14.23 21.61 1.31
CA ARG A 405 13.79 22.67 0.40
C ARG A 405 13.08 23.75 1.19
N PHE A 406 13.54 24.98 1.03
CA PHE A 406 13.03 26.15 1.73
C PHE A 406 12.48 27.16 0.72
N PHE A 407 11.24 27.59 0.93
CA PHE A 407 10.54 28.48 0.00
C PHE A 407 10.31 29.86 0.61
N HIS A 408 10.68 30.90 -0.13
CA HIS A 408 10.73 32.28 0.35
C HIS A 408 10.04 33.24 -0.62
N VAL A 409 9.62 34.39 -0.09
CA VAL A 409 9.18 35.55 -0.88
C VAL A 409 10.11 36.73 -0.56
N GLY A 410 10.75 37.29 -1.60
CA GLY A 410 11.73 38.36 -1.47
C GLY A 410 13.07 37.93 -0.86
N PRO A 411 13.97 38.89 -0.54
CA PRO A 411 15.36 38.59 -0.19
C PRO A 411 15.57 38.08 1.25
N ASP A 412 14.57 38.14 2.13
CA ASP A 412 14.72 37.69 3.54
C ASP A 412 14.67 36.15 3.63
N ARG A 413 15.84 35.52 3.75
CA ARG A 413 15.99 34.06 3.83
C ARG A 413 15.87 33.48 5.24
N ARG A 414 15.54 34.30 6.26
CA ARG A 414 15.44 33.82 7.65
C ARG A 414 14.09 33.19 7.97
N ARG A 415 13.08 33.42 7.14
CA ARG A 415 11.68 33.05 7.42
C ARG A 415 11.03 32.46 6.17
N PRO A 416 11.34 31.19 5.83
CA PRO A 416 10.59 30.47 4.81
C PRO A 416 9.11 30.42 5.19
N PHE A 417 8.23 30.48 4.20
CA PHE A 417 6.79 30.32 4.41
C PHE A 417 6.34 28.88 4.22
N ALA A 418 7.14 28.08 3.50
CA ALA A 418 6.97 26.65 3.38
C ALA A 418 8.34 25.95 3.40
N THR A 419 8.40 24.73 3.91
CA THR A 419 9.56 23.85 3.76
C THR A 419 9.12 22.42 3.45
N ILE A 420 9.98 21.68 2.74
CA ILE A 420 9.85 20.23 2.54
C ILE A 420 11.14 19.62 3.07
N VAL A 421 11.02 18.73 4.05
CA VAL A 421 12.13 18.10 4.75
C VAL A 421 12.01 16.58 4.68
N GLU A 422 13.13 15.88 4.50
CA GLU A 422 13.18 14.43 4.20
C GLU A 422 13.93 13.60 5.25
N HIS A 423 14.41 14.21 6.33
CA HIS A 423 15.11 13.55 7.44
C HIS A 423 14.77 14.25 8.76
N ASP A 424 15.00 13.56 9.87
CA ASP A 424 14.85 14.14 11.20
C ASP A 424 16.11 14.92 11.60
N VAL A 425 15.94 16.03 12.30
CA VAL A 425 17.06 16.74 12.93
C VAL A 425 17.19 16.27 14.38
N PRO A 426 18.30 15.60 14.76
CA PRO A 426 18.47 15.07 16.11
C PRO A 426 18.30 16.13 17.20
N GLY A 427 17.48 15.84 18.22
CA GLY A 427 17.17 16.76 19.31
C GLY A 427 16.22 17.90 18.97
N PHE A 428 15.64 17.92 17.76
CA PHE A 428 14.71 18.96 17.33
C PHE A 428 13.34 18.40 16.91
N ASP A 429 13.27 17.54 15.89
CA ASP A 429 11.98 17.14 15.29
C ASP A 429 11.84 15.65 14.95
N GLU A 430 12.57 14.80 15.68
CA GLU A 430 12.52 13.31 15.63
C GLU A 430 11.12 12.70 15.88
N ALA A 431 10.18 13.49 16.41
CA ALA A 431 8.81 13.04 16.63
C ALA A 431 8.07 12.69 15.32
N SER A 432 8.51 13.23 14.18
CA SER A 432 7.93 12.93 12.86
C SER A 432 8.43 11.61 12.26
N GLN A 433 9.57 11.10 12.73
CA GLN A 433 10.20 9.87 12.26
C GLN A 433 10.44 9.91 10.74
N LEU A 434 11.05 10.97 10.23
CA LEU A 434 11.28 11.18 8.80
C LEU A 434 12.41 10.32 8.23
N ASP A 435 13.33 9.81 9.06
CA ASP A 435 14.45 8.94 8.62
C ASP A 435 14.03 7.58 8.04
N ARG A 436 12.73 7.34 7.88
CA ARG A 436 12.17 6.20 7.17
C ARG A 436 12.30 6.42 5.65
N PRO A 437 12.71 5.39 4.88
CA PRO A 437 12.82 5.51 3.42
C PRO A 437 11.54 6.05 2.76
N GLY A 438 11.69 7.11 1.97
CA GLY A 438 10.60 7.70 1.18
C GLY A 438 9.57 8.49 1.98
N VAL A 439 9.86 8.85 3.24
CA VAL A 439 9.01 9.72 4.06
C VAL A 439 9.54 11.15 4.01
N PHE A 440 8.62 12.11 3.88
CA PHE A 440 8.94 13.54 3.93
C PHE A 440 7.82 14.32 4.63
N ARG A 441 8.11 15.56 5.04
CA ARG A 441 7.16 16.45 5.71
C ARG A 441 7.08 17.80 5.01
N LEU A 442 5.85 18.24 4.71
CA LEU A 442 5.54 19.60 4.29
C LEU A 442 5.24 20.46 5.53
N ASN A 443 5.86 21.63 5.64
CA ASN A 443 5.67 22.58 6.73
C ASN A 443 5.20 23.93 6.19
N LEU A 444 4.29 24.62 6.87
CA LEU A 444 3.67 25.87 6.39
C LEU A 444 3.56 26.93 7.51
N ASP A 445 3.88 28.20 7.21
CA ASP A 445 3.65 29.37 8.08
C ASP A 445 2.17 29.80 8.03
N LEU A 446 1.35 29.16 8.87
CA LEU A 446 -0.08 29.46 9.01
C LEU A 446 -0.31 30.81 9.72
N GLY A 447 0.59 31.13 10.65
CA GLY A 447 0.43 32.25 11.58
C GLY A 447 -0.64 31.99 12.64
N ARG A 448 -0.71 32.90 13.61
CA ARG A 448 -1.54 32.72 14.81
C ARG A 448 -3.02 32.45 14.54
N ALA A 449 -3.65 33.29 13.71
CA ALA A 449 -5.09 33.22 13.50
C ALA A 449 -5.52 31.92 12.78
N GLU A 450 -4.81 31.53 11.73
CA GLU A 450 -5.15 30.29 10.99
C GLU A 450 -4.76 29.05 11.79
N PHE A 451 -3.64 29.08 12.52
CA PHE A 451 -3.27 28.02 13.45
C PHE A 451 -4.37 27.79 14.49
N GLU A 452 -4.86 28.85 15.14
CA GLU A 452 -5.92 28.75 16.15
C GLU A 452 -7.25 28.28 15.54
N ASN A 453 -7.57 28.73 14.32
CA ASN A 453 -8.75 28.25 13.59
C ASN A 453 -8.67 26.74 13.27
N LEU A 454 -7.49 26.23 12.90
CA LEU A 454 -7.30 24.83 12.52
C LEU A 454 -7.21 23.89 13.73
N PHE A 455 -6.54 24.30 14.80
CA PHE A 455 -6.24 23.42 15.93
C PHE A 455 -7.05 23.71 17.19
N GLY A 456 -7.82 24.81 17.22
CA GLY A 456 -8.70 25.15 18.34
C GLY A 456 -8.00 25.78 19.55
N PHE A 457 -6.70 26.04 19.47
CA PHE A 457 -5.92 26.72 20.52
C PHE A 457 -4.83 27.61 19.91
N PRO A 458 -4.42 28.70 20.59
CA PRO A 458 -3.39 29.60 20.07
C PRO A 458 -1.99 28.94 20.13
N PRO A 459 -1.05 29.32 19.23
CA PRO A 459 0.31 28.78 19.20
C PRO A 459 1.03 28.75 20.56
N GLU A 460 0.83 29.77 21.41
CA GLU A 460 1.50 29.85 22.70
C GLU A 460 1.17 28.69 23.65
N ALA A 461 -0.03 28.11 23.52
CA ALA A 461 -0.56 26.99 24.31
C ALA A 461 -0.15 25.60 23.80
N PHE A 462 0.62 25.51 22.71
CA PHE A 462 0.95 24.23 22.07
C PHE A 462 1.54 23.17 23.00
N GLU A 463 2.41 23.53 23.95
CA GLU A 463 3.02 22.55 24.85
C GLU A 463 1.99 21.82 25.73
N GLU A 464 0.88 22.47 26.06
CA GLU A 464 -0.23 21.86 26.83
C GLU A 464 -0.99 20.84 25.98
N HIS A 465 -1.12 21.10 24.67
CA HIS A 465 -1.85 20.26 23.71
C HIS A 465 -0.96 19.27 22.95
N ARG A 466 0.37 19.33 23.10
CA ARG A 466 1.32 18.53 22.31
C ARG A 466 1.01 17.03 22.34
N HIS A 467 0.55 16.53 23.48
CA HIS A 467 0.23 15.13 23.71
C HIS A 467 -0.98 14.61 22.93
N GLU A 468 -1.77 15.50 22.32
CA GLU A 468 -2.95 15.16 21.52
C GLU A 468 -2.61 14.75 20.08
N PHE A 469 -1.37 14.98 19.65
CA PHE A 469 -0.95 14.80 18.25
C PHE A 469 0.07 13.68 18.08
N ASP A 470 -0.20 12.80 17.11
CA ASP A 470 0.79 11.89 16.55
C ASP A 470 1.50 12.58 15.36
N PHE A 471 2.72 13.06 15.59
CA PHE A 471 3.50 13.79 14.59
C PHE A 471 4.02 12.90 13.45
N ALA A 472 3.99 11.57 13.60
CA ALA A 472 4.42 10.62 12.58
C ALA A 472 3.26 10.11 11.71
N ARG A 473 2.01 10.50 12.04
CA ARG A 473 0.80 10.10 11.31
C ARG A 473 0.82 10.66 9.90
N LEU A 474 0.59 9.78 8.92
CA LEU A 474 0.60 10.17 7.52
C LEU A 474 -0.67 10.90 7.13
N ASP A 475 -0.54 11.79 6.14
CA ASP A 475 -1.62 12.52 5.48
C ASP A 475 -2.60 13.19 6.46
N THR A 476 -2.05 13.75 7.54
CA THR A 476 -2.81 14.44 8.58
C THR A 476 -2.16 15.78 8.87
N LEU A 477 -2.95 16.85 8.86
CA LEU A 477 -2.49 18.17 9.28
C LEU A 477 -2.41 18.24 10.80
N VAL A 478 -1.21 18.49 11.31
CA VAL A 478 -0.93 18.66 12.74
C VAL A 478 -0.12 19.95 12.97
N PRO A 479 -0.08 20.48 14.21
CA PRO A 479 0.89 21.51 14.55
C PRO A 479 2.32 21.01 14.30
N HIS A 480 3.22 21.89 13.85
CA HIS A 480 4.60 21.50 13.63
C HIS A 480 5.30 21.14 14.96
N PRO A 481 6.00 19.99 15.07
CA PRO A 481 6.58 19.52 16.35
C PRO A 481 7.57 20.51 16.99
N GLY A 482 8.46 21.15 16.22
CA GLY A 482 9.37 22.18 16.74
C GLY A 482 8.90 23.65 16.60
N TYR A 483 8.04 23.96 15.63
CA TYR A 483 7.71 25.35 15.25
C TYR A 483 6.24 25.75 15.48
N ALA A 484 5.42 24.90 16.09
CA ALA A 484 4.01 25.21 16.37
C ALA A 484 3.82 26.52 17.16
N ARG A 485 4.68 26.84 18.14
CA ARG A 485 4.62 28.11 18.90
C ARG A 485 4.83 29.37 18.05
N TYR A 486 5.37 29.22 16.83
CA TYR A 486 5.49 30.30 15.84
C TYR A 486 4.34 30.31 14.83
N GLY A 487 3.35 29.44 15.00
CA GLY A 487 2.18 29.30 14.12
C GLY A 487 2.43 28.44 12.89
N PHE A 488 3.32 27.44 12.97
CA PHE A 488 3.55 26.48 11.88
C PHE A 488 2.68 25.23 12.02
N GLY A 489 2.16 24.74 10.90
CA GLY A 489 1.59 23.42 10.75
C GLY A 489 2.49 22.52 9.90
N SER A 490 2.27 21.20 10.00
CA SER A 490 3.00 20.20 9.23
C SER A 490 2.12 19.04 8.80
N ILE A 491 2.49 18.41 7.68
CA ILE A 491 1.85 17.21 7.15
C ILE A 491 2.95 16.24 6.72
N VAL A 492 2.97 15.03 7.28
CA VAL A 492 3.88 13.96 6.84
C VAL A 492 3.23 13.21 5.68
N MET A 493 3.93 13.04 4.57
CA MET A 493 3.43 12.39 3.34
C MET A 493 2.00 12.87 2.96
N PRO A 494 1.83 14.14 2.53
CA PRO A 494 0.53 14.59 2.02
C PRO A 494 0.07 13.70 0.87
N GLY A 495 -1.14 13.16 0.96
CA GLY A 495 -1.77 12.32 -0.04
C GLY A 495 -2.63 13.13 -1.02
N PRO A 496 -3.06 12.54 -2.15
CA PRO A 496 -3.86 13.25 -3.15
C PRO A 496 -5.17 13.83 -2.61
N GLN A 497 -5.79 13.20 -1.61
CA GLN A 497 -7.05 13.63 -1.00
C GLN A 497 -6.90 14.93 -0.19
N LEU A 498 -5.72 15.19 0.36
CA LEU A 498 -5.44 16.41 1.13
C LEU A 498 -4.93 17.55 0.25
N LEU A 499 -4.60 17.30 -1.03
CA LEU A 499 -4.07 18.32 -1.94
C LEU A 499 -4.92 19.59 -2.03
N PRO A 500 -6.27 19.55 -2.11
CA PRO A 500 -7.06 20.78 -2.14
C PRO A 500 -6.86 21.65 -0.89
N GLU A 501 -6.71 21.03 0.28
CA GLU A 501 -6.43 21.73 1.53
C GLU A 501 -4.99 22.21 1.58
N VAL A 502 -4.03 21.41 1.10
CA VAL A 502 -2.63 21.83 0.92
C VAL A 502 -2.54 23.08 0.03
N ASP A 503 -3.25 23.10 -1.10
CA ASP A 503 -3.28 24.25 -2.02
C ASP A 503 -3.87 25.50 -1.34
N ARG A 504 -4.95 25.34 -0.56
CA ARG A 504 -5.54 26.43 0.25
C ARG A 504 -4.55 26.99 1.26
N LEU A 505 -3.88 26.11 2.02
CA LEU A 505 -2.93 26.48 3.07
C LEU A 505 -1.65 27.08 2.48
N LEU A 506 -1.18 26.58 1.34
CA LEU A 506 -0.06 27.15 0.59
C LEU A 506 -0.36 28.58 0.14
N ALA A 507 -1.54 28.81 -0.47
CA ALA A 507 -1.96 30.14 -0.89
C ALA A 507 -2.05 31.11 0.31
N HIS A 508 -2.56 30.65 1.46
CA HIS A 508 -2.60 31.43 2.69
C HIS A 508 -1.20 31.76 3.24
N ALA A 509 -0.32 30.77 3.37
CA ALA A 509 1.05 30.97 3.86
C ALA A 509 1.85 31.89 2.93
N HIS A 510 1.65 31.75 1.62
CA HIS A 510 2.25 32.63 0.60
C HIS A 510 1.77 34.07 0.71
N ALA A 511 0.45 34.30 0.79
CA ALA A 511 -0.11 35.65 0.95
C ALA A 511 0.47 36.36 2.19
N ARG A 512 0.63 35.63 3.30
CA ARG A 512 1.30 36.14 4.51
C ARG A 512 2.75 36.51 4.27
N ALA A 513 3.49 35.70 3.51
CA ALA A 513 4.88 35.96 3.17
C ALA A 513 5.02 37.23 2.30
N VAL A 514 4.17 37.38 1.29
CA VAL A 514 4.08 38.59 0.44
C VAL A 514 3.81 39.82 1.29
N ASP A 515 2.85 39.74 2.21
CA ASP A 515 2.52 40.85 3.10
C ASP A 515 3.65 41.21 4.07
N ARG A 516 4.38 40.23 4.61
CA ARG A 516 5.59 40.48 5.39
C ARG A 516 6.63 41.20 4.55
N HIS A 517 6.90 40.73 3.33
CA HIS A 517 7.87 41.33 2.42
C HIS A 517 7.48 42.78 2.09
N ARG A 518 6.24 43.04 1.69
CA ARG A 518 5.73 44.39 1.40
C ARG A 518 5.88 45.33 2.60
N ARG A 519 5.57 44.87 3.82
CA ARG A 519 5.76 45.66 5.05
C ARG A 519 7.24 45.98 5.31
N ALA A 520 8.13 45.00 5.10
CA ALA A 520 9.57 45.20 5.27
C ALA A 520 10.12 46.22 4.24
N THR A 521 9.73 46.10 2.97
CA THR A 521 10.12 47.03 1.91
C THR A 521 9.62 48.45 2.19
N ARG A 522 8.37 48.61 2.63
CA ARG A 522 7.82 49.93 3.03
C ARG A 522 8.62 50.58 4.16
N ARG A 523 8.99 49.80 5.18
CA ARG A 523 9.82 50.28 6.30
C ARG A 523 11.23 50.68 5.85
N ALA A 524 11.82 49.95 4.92
CA ALA A 524 13.13 50.29 4.37
C ALA A 524 13.09 51.54 3.47
N SER A 525 11.95 51.83 2.83
CA SER A 525 11.76 52.98 1.94
C SER A 525 11.29 54.27 2.61
N ASP A 526 10.90 54.24 3.89
CA ASP A 526 10.46 55.42 4.65
C ASP A 526 11.59 55.87 5.60
N PRO A 527 12.37 56.93 5.28
CA PRO A 527 13.57 57.32 6.03
C PRO A 527 13.27 58.08 7.33
N ARG A 528 12.04 58.02 7.85
CA ARG A 528 11.68 58.59 9.16
C ARG A 528 11.56 57.48 10.21
N HIS A 529 12.71 56.89 10.56
CA HIS A 529 12.92 56.35 11.90
C HIS A 529 14.38 56.38 12.31
#